data_AF-A0AAV0WDT0-F1
#
_entry.id   AF-A0AAV0WDT0-F1
#
_cell.length_a   1.000
_cell.length_b   1.000
_cell.length_c   1.000
_cell.angle_alpha   90.00
_cell.angle_beta   90.00
_cell.angle_gamma   90.00
#
_symmetry.space_group_name_H-M   'P 1'
#
loop_
_entity.id
_entity.type
_entity.pdbx_description
1 polymer ?
#
loop_
_entity_poly.entity_id
_entity_poly.type
_entity_poly.pdbx_seq_one_letter_code
_entity_poly.pdbx_strand_id
1 'polypeptide(L)'
;MWKQIATNNDNELGVKFSFIQVENRYKTICKRKKLVINNNRQTGASRMDDTFESEWNQITNNDDSILPEILRNTTNVVINKKDFENKPKKMKKELLLAFLKAKEIQKERRHQEKMELI
;
A
#
# COMPACT_ATOMS: atom_id res chain seq x y z
N MET A 1 -27.89 -1.95 -2.65
CA MET A 1 -26.54 -2.53 -2.64
C MET A 1 -26.45 -3.82 -1.82
N TRP A 2 -26.55 -3.81 -0.48
CA TRP A 2 -26.36 -5.04 0.33
C TRP A 2 -27.31 -6.20 0.00
N LYS A 3 -28.57 -5.90 -0.33
CA LYS A 3 -29.52 -6.91 -0.82
C LYS A 3 -29.03 -7.59 -2.11
N GLN A 4 -28.49 -6.80 -3.04
CA GLN A 4 -27.93 -7.32 -4.29
C GLN A 4 -26.71 -8.21 -4.02
N ILE A 5 -25.81 -7.79 -3.13
CA ILE A 5 -24.63 -8.59 -2.76
C ILE A 5 -25.06 -9.90 -2.10
N ALA A 6 -26.09 -9.88 -1.25
CA ALA A 6 -26.63 -11.10 -0.66
C ALA A 6 -27.22 -12.05 -1.72
N THR A 7 -27.95 -11.53 -2.70
CA THR A 7 -28.44 -12.33 -3.85
C THR A 7 -27.30 -12.90 -4.69
N ASN A 8 -26.27 -12.10 -4.98
CA ASN A 8 -25.10 -12.56 -5.72
C ASN A 8 -24.36 -13.66 -4.96
N ASN A 9 -24.21 -13.55 -3.64
CA ASN A 9 -23.60 -14.60 -2.82
C ASN A 9 -24.38 -15.92 -2.87
N ASP A 10 -25.72 -15.86 -2.91
CA ASP A 10 -26.56 -17.06 -3.07
C ASP A 10 -26.34 -17.69 -4.46
N ASN A 11 -26.32 -16.86 -5.50
CA ASN A 11 -26.18 -17.33 -6.88
C ASN A 11 -24.77 -17.84 -7.24
N GLU A 12 -23.72 -17.13 -6.81
CA GLU A 12 -22.33 -17.39 -7.21
C GLU A 12 -21.64 -18.40 -6.29
N LEU A 13 -21.96 -18.36 -5.00
CA LEU A 13 -21.28 -19.15 -3.97
C LEU A 13 -22.20 -20.18 -3.30
N GLY A 14 -23.51 -20.17 -3.60
CA GLY A 14 -24.48 -21.11 -3.01
C GLY A 14 -24.74 -20.88 -1.52
N VAL A 15 -24.39 -19.70 -0.98
CA VAL A 15 -24.47 -19.40 0.45
C VAL A 15 -25.50 -18.31 0.75
N LYS A 16 -26.42 -18.61 1.66
CA LYS A 16 -27.52 -17.71 2.03
C LYS A 16 -27.20 -16.91 3.28
N PHE A 17 -27.13 -15.60 3.12
CA PHE A 17 -27.02 -14.64 4.21
C PHE A 17 -28.04 -13.52 4.06
N SER A 18 -28.58 -13.05 5.18
CA SER A 18 -29.36 -11.82 5.19
C SER A 18 -28.49 -10.63 4.82
N PHE A 19 -29.06 -9.62 4.15
CA PHE A 19 -28.36 -8.39 3.82
C PHE A 19 -27.76 -7.69 5.06
N ILE A 20 -28.40 -7.83 6.23
CA ILE A 20 -27.89 -7.30 7.52
C ILE A 20 -26.62 -8.05 7.95
N GLN A 21 -26.58 -9.36 7.76
CA GLN A 21 -25.41 -10.18 8.08
C GLN A 21 -24.23 -9.84 7.17
N VAL A 22 -24.50 -9.66 5.87
CA VAL A 22 -23.50 -9.22 4.88
C VAL A 22 -22.94 -7.85 5.26
N GLU A 23 -23.80 -6.89 5.57
CA GLU A 23 -23.40 -5.54 5.98
C GLU A 23 -22.54 -5.56 7.25
N ASN A 24 -22.97 -6.28 8.29
CA ASN A 24 -22.24 -6.38 9.55
C ASN A 24 -20.88 -7.08 9.38
N ARG A 25 -20.83 -8.11 8.54
CA ARG A 25 -19.58 -8.79 8.21
C ARG A 25 -18.61 -7.85 7.50
N TYR A 26 -19.08 -7.12 6.50
CA TYR A 26 -18.28 -6.13 5.78
C TYR A 26 -17.70 -5.08 6.74
N LYS A 27 -18.53 -4.47 7.59
CA LYS A 27 -18.09 -3.48 8.58
C LYS A 27 -17.02 -4.02 9.52
N THR A 28 -17.16 -5.27 9.96
CA THR A 28 -16.17 -5.93 10.82
C THR A 28 -14.83 -6.12 10.11
N ILE A 29 -14.86 -6.58 8.85
CA ILE A 29 -13.65 -6.74 8.03
C ILE A 29 -12.94 -5.40 7.84
N CYS A 30 -13.67 -4.34 7.47
CA CYS A 30 -13.10 -3.00 7.31
C CYS A 30 -12.46 -2.46 8.59
N LYS A 31 -13.12 -2.64 9.75
CA LYS A 31 -12.56 -2.21 11.05
C LYS A 31 -11.25 -2.94 11.37
N ARG A 32 -11.19 -4.25 11.19
CA ARG A 32 -9.98 -5.05 11.42
C ARG A 32 -8.84 -4.63 10.50
N LYS A 33 -9.13 -4.48 9.20
CA LYS A 33 -8.15 -4.00 8.22
C LYS A 33 -7.59 -2.62 8.61
N LYS A 34 -8.45 -1.69 9.01
CA LYS A 34 -8.03 -0.35 9.45
C LYS A 34 -7.09 -0.41 10.65
N LEU A 35 -7.34 -1.32 11.59
CA LEU A 35 -6.47 -1.55 12.75
C LEU A 35 -5.08 -2.01 12.30
N VAL A 36 -5.01 -3.00 11.39
CA VAL A 36 -3.73 -3.49 10.83
C VAL A 36 -2.97 -2.37 10.12
N ILE A 37 -3.63 -1.61 9.26
CA ILE A 37 -3.01 -0.49 8.53
C ILE A 37 -2.45 0.55 9.51
N ASN A 38 -3.22 0.93 10.52
CA ASN A 38 -2.79 1.93 11.49
C ASN A 38 -1.59 1.45 12.30
N ASN A 39 -1.60 0.19 12.78
CA ASN A 39 -0.48 -0.40 13.49
C ASN A 39 0.78 -0.45 12.62
N ASN A 40 0.65 -0.90 11.37
CA ASN A 40 1.79 -1.04 10.46
C ASN A 40 2.31 0.31 9.92
N ARG A 41 1.55 1.40 10.09
CA ARG A 41 2.01 2.78 9.83
C ARG A 41 2.72 3.41 11.02
N GLN A 42 2.55 2.88 12.23
CA GLN A 42 3.13 3.45 13.44
C GLN A 42 4.57 2.97 13.64
N THR A 43 5.49 3.90 13.86
CA THR A 43 6.89 3.58 14.16
C THR A 43 7.00 2.92 15.54
N GLY A 44 7.79 1.85 15.64
CA GLY A 44 8.05 1.13 16.89
C GLY A 44 7.03 0.04 17.24
N ALA A 45 5.93 -0.09 16.48
CA ALA A 45 4.99 -1.20 16.62
C ALA A 45 5.52 -2.45 15.87
N SER A 46 5.24 -3.64 16.42
CA SER A 46 5.48 -4.89 15.70
C SER A 46 4.50 -5.00 14.53
N ARG A 47 4.99 -5.46 13.36
CA ARG A 47 4.14 -5.63 12.18
C ARG A 47 3.03 -6.65 12.48
N MET A 48 1.80 -6.25 12.24
CA MET A 48 0.65 -7.12 12.24
C MET A 48 0.43 -7.71 10.85
N ASP A 49 0.07 -8.99 10.82
CA ASP A 49 -0.26 -9.69 9.59
C ASP A 49 -1.71 -9.41 9.15
N ASP A 50 -1.93 -9.44 7.84
CA ASP A 50 -3.25 -9.30 7.24
C ASP A 50 -3.48 -10.45 6.26
N THR A 51 -4.40 -11.34 6.66
CA THR A 51 -4.76 -12.56 5.93
C THR A 51 -5.13 -12.31 4.48
N PHE A 52 -5.68 -11.13 4.16
CA PHE A 52 -6.18 -10.81 2.81
C PHE A 52 -5.33 -9.76 2.07
N GLU A 53 -4.10 -9.48 2.53
CA GLU A 53 -3.25 -8.42 1.95
C GLU A 53 -3.03 -8.60 0.43
N SER A 54 -2.84 -9.86 0.00
CA SER A 54 -2.60 -10.20 -1.40
C SER A 54 -3.82 -9.91 -2.28
N GLU A 55 -5.01 -10.39 -1.91
CA GLU A 55 -6.24 -10.17 -2.69
C GLU A 55 -6.58 -8.69 -2.75
N TRP A 56 -6.44 -7.95 -1.64
CA TRP A 56 -6.64 -6.51 -1.64
C TRP A 56 -5.73 -5.78 -2.62
N ASN A 57 -4.45 -6.16 -2.66
CA ASN A 57 -3.50 -5.56 -3.59
C ASN A 57 -3.86 -5.90 -5.04
N GLN A 58 -4.31 -7.11 -5.34
CA GLN A 58 -4.75 -7.49 -6.69
C GLN A 58 -5.97 -6.68 -7.13
N ILE A 59 -6.98 -6.55 -6.27
CA ILE A 59 -8.17 -5.74 -6.56
C ILE A 59 -7.77 -4.28 -6.80
N THR A 60 -6.93 -3.72 -5.92
CA THR A 60 -6.49 -2.31 -6.03
C THR A 60 -5.65 -2.08 -7.29
N ASN A 61 -4.85 -3.06 -7.71
CA ASN A 61 -4.01 -2.94 -8.90
C ASN A 61 -4.80 -3.10 -10.20
N ASN A 62 -5.88 -3.89 -10.18
CA ASN A 62 -6.78 -4.06 -11.33
C ASN A 62 -7.78 -2.90 -11.47
N ASP A 63 -7.89 -2.06 -10.44
CA ASP A 63 -8.75 -0.88 -10.47
C ASP A 63 -8.05 0.26 -11.22
N ASP A 64 -8.19 0.25 -12.55
CA ASP A 64 -7.74 1.32 -13.46
C ASP A 64 -8.54 2.63 -13.25
N SER A 65 -9.50 2.68 -12.32
CA SER A 65 -10.33 3.86 -12.04
C SER A 65 -9.68 4.92 -11.14
N ILE A 66 -8.37 4.80 -10.84
CA ILE A 66 -7.59 5.93 -10.30
C ILE A 66 -7.61 7.05 -11.34
N LEU A 67 -8.59 7.95 -11.19
CA LEU A 67 -8.69 9.19 -11.94
C LEU A 67 -7.33 9.90 -11.83
N PRO A 68 -6.77 10.44 -12.92
CA PRO A 68 -5.53 11.16 -12.86
C PRO A 68 -5.66 12.26 -11.82
N GLU A 69 -4.64 12.42 -10.97
CA GLU A 69 -4.63 13.49 -9.98
C GLU A 69 -4.70 14.82 -10.74
N ILE A 70 -5.83 15.51 -10.63
CA ILE A 70 -6.04 16.80 -11.30
C ILE A 70 -5.51 17.88 -10.36
N LEU A 71 -4.30 18.34 -10.60
CA LEU A 71 -3.74 19.49 -9.92
C LEU A 71 -4.31 20.75 -10.58
N ARG A 72 -5.00 21.59 -9.80
CA ARG A 72 -5.53 22.87 -10.27
C ARG A 72 -4.81 24.03 -9.60
N ASN A 73 -4.42 25.02 -10.38
CA ASN A 73 -4.13 26.37 -9.90
C ASN A 73 -5.15 27.34 -10.53
N THR A 74 -5.13 28.63 -10.14
CA THR A 74 -6.15 29.61 -10.53
C THR A 74 -6.28 29.81 -12.04
N THR A 75 -5.25 29.46 -12.81
CA THR A 75 -5.15 29.72 -14.26
C THR A 75 -5.05 28.46 -15.11
N ASN A 76 -4.58 27.33 -14.58
CA ASN A 76 -4.28 26.11 -15.32
C ASN A 76 -4.77 24.85 -14.60
N VAL A 77 -5.15 23.85 -15.41
CA VAL A 77 -5.48 22.51 -14.96
C VAL A 77 -4.43 21.55 -15.49
N VAL A 78 -3.66 20.93 -14.59
CA VAL A 78 -2.67 19.91 -14.94
C VAL A 78 -3.24 18.54 -14.59
N ILE A 79 -3.52 17.73 -15.63
CA ILE A 79 -3.97 16.35 -15.46
C ILE A 79 -2.73 15.49 -15.34
N ASN A 80 -2.44 15.02 -14.12
CA ASN A 80 -1.29 14.14 -13.89
C ASN A 80 -1.67 12.73 -14.33
N LYS A 81 -1.51 12.44 -15.63
CA LYS A 81 -1.63 11.09 -16.17
C LYS A 81 -0.49 10.28 -15.57
N LYS A 82 -0.80 9.38 -14.63
CA LYS A 82 0.14 8.31 -14.31
C LYS A 82 0.17 7.42 -15.54
N ASP A 83 1.15 7.63 -16.41
CA ASP A 83 1.45 6.65 -17.43
C ASP A 83 1.84 5.36 -16.68
N PHE A 84 0.99 4.34 -16.80
CA PHE A 84 1.22 3.00 -16.26
C PHE A 84 2.32 2.30 -17.07
N GLU A 85 3.48 2.94 -17.19
CA GLU A 85 4.68 2.21 -17.56
C GLU A 85 5.04 1.34 -16.36
N ASN A 86 4.92 0.02 -16.54
CA ASN A 86 5.51 -0.99 -15.69
C ASN A 86 7.03 -0.78 -15.62
N LYS A 87 7.50 0.22 -14.88
CA LYS A 87 8.93 0.47 -14.72
C LYS A 87 9.51 -0.70 -13.91
N PRO A 88 10.51 -1.41 -14.46
CA PRO A 88 11.06 -2.59 -13.82
C PRO A 88 11.58 -2.25 -12.42
N LYS A 89 11.06 -2.93 -11.40
CA LYS A 89 11.41 -2.75 -9.96
C LYS A 89 12.91 -2.94 -9.65
N LYS A 90 13.73 -3.38 -10.62
CA LYS A 90 15.18 -3.61 -10.46
C LYS A 90 15.95 -2.30 -10.16
N MET A 91 15.57 -1.18 -10.76
CA MET A 91 16.32 0.08 -10.65
C MET A 91 16.35 0.68 -9.22
N LYS A 92 15.28 0.46 -8.43
CA LYS A 92 15.19 0.98 -7.05
C LYS A 92 16.12 0.24 -6.07
N LYS A 93 16.41 -1.04 -6.30
CA LYS A 93 17.27 -1.84 -5.41
C LYS A 93 18.74 -1.47 -5.58
N GLU A 94 19.19 -1.23 -6.81
CA GLU A 94 20.56 -0.81 -7.09
C GLU A 94 20.85 0.59 -6.54
N LEU A 95 19.90 1.52 -6.70
CA LEU A 95 20.02 2.86 -6.13
C LEU A 95 20.09 2.83 -4.59
N LEU A 96 19.28 1.98 -3.95
CA LEU A 96 19.31 1.79 -2.50
C LEU A 96 20.64 1.18 -2.03
N LEU A 97 21.17 0.20 -2.77
CA LEU A 97 22.45 -0.44 -2.45
C LEU A 97 23.62 0.55 -2.58
N ALA A 98 23.62 1.40 -3.60
CA ALA A 98 24.60 2.47 -3.78
C ALA A 98 24.55 3.48 -2.62
N PHE A 99 23.35 3.89 -2.20
CA PHE A 99 23.17 4.80 -1.07
C PHE A 99 23.67 4.21 0.25
N LEU A 100 23.42 2.93 0.52
CA LEU A 100 23.89 2.26 1.73
C LEU A 100 25.42 2.12 1.75
N LYS A 101 26.03 1.77 0.60
CA LYS A 101 27.50 1.72 0.46
C LYS A 101 28.15 3.08 0.73
N ALA A 102 27.58 4.17 0.21
CA ALA A 102 28.10 5.52 0.45
C ALA A 102 28.06 5.89 1.94
N LYS A 103 27.02 5.47 2.68
CA LYS A 103 26.92 5.70 4.13
C LYS A 103 27.96 4.91 4.93
N GLU A 104 28.20 3.65 4.57
CA GLU A 104 29.24 2.80 5.19
C GLU A 104 30.63 3.42 4.98
N ILE A 105 30.97 3.80 3.74
CA ILE A 105 32.25 4.46 3.42
C ILE A 105 32.44 5.74 4.24
N GLN A 106 31.40 6.57 4.36
CA GLN A 106 31.47 7.81 5.14
C GLN A 106 31.59 7.56 6.65
N LYS A 107 31.11 6.42 7.14
CA LYS A 107 31.28 6.00 8.53
C LYS A 107 32.71 5.53 8.78
N GLU A 108 33.25 4.73 7.87
CA GLU A 108 34.63 4.24 7.89
C GLU A 108 35.63 5.41 7.85
N ARG A 109 35.42 6.37 6.94
CA ARG A 109 36.28 7.56 6.82
C ARG A 109 36.33 8.36 8.12
N ARG A 110 35.17 8.61 8.74
CA ARG A 110 35.10 9.31 10.04
C ARG A 110 35.78 8.51 11.16
N HIS A 111 35.75 7.18 11.08
CA HIS A 111 36.43 6.34 12.05
C HIS A 111 37.95 6.44 11.90
N GLN A 112 38.45 6.38 10.66
CA GLN A 112 39.88 6.53 10.34
C GLN A 112 40.40 7.91 10.71
N GLU A 113 39.70 8.99 10.32
CA GLU A 113 40.02 10.37 10.72
C GLU A 113 40.12 10.50 12.25
N LYS A 114 39.23 9.81 12.99
CA LYS A 114 39.26 9.79 14.46
C LYS A 114 40.44 8.99 15.02
N MET A 115 40.83 7.88 14.39
CA MET A 115 41.96 7.06 14.82
C MET A 115 43.31 7.72 14.52
N GLU A 116 43.41 8.52 13.46
CA GLU A 116 44.61 9.31 13.13
C GLU A 116 44.83 10.50 14.08
N LEU A 117 43.78 10.94 14.79
CA LEU A 117 43.82 12.01 15.78
C LEU A 117 44.18 11.53 17.20
N ILE A 118 44.38 10.22 17.40
CA ILE A 118 44.79 9.57 18.66
C ILE A 118 46.24 9.12 18.53
#